data_AF-K1ZIV3-F1
#
_entry.id   AF-K1ZIV3-F1
#
_cell.length_a   1.000
_cell.length_b   1.000
_cell.length_c   1.000
_cell.angle_alpha   90.00
_cell.angle_beta   90.00
_cell.angle_gamma   90.00
#
_symmetry.space_group_name_H-M   'P 1'
#
loop_
_entity.id
_entity.type
_entity.pdbx_description
1 polymer ?
#
loop_
_entity_poly.entity_id
_entity_poly.type
_entity_poly.pdbx_seq_one_letter_code
_entity_poly.pdbx_strand_id
1 'polypeptide(L)'
;MLLIMTFNFFVGFVDIYVAGFISPEVQAAVGFVSLLYFLVIIIANAISVGTVALISRAIGAGDLTKSMVVARQSLIFGCLVAAVLTLVGVFLSREIIAAAGFPEKIREIAEVLLRIFSIALGANYIL
;
A
#
# COMPACT_ATOMS: atom_id res chain seq x y z
N MET A 1 5.07 16.62 -1.10
CA MET A 1 4.15 15.65 -1.74
C MET A 1 4.38 15.51 -3.23
N LEU A 2 4.35 16.59 -4.03
CA LEU A 2 4.60 16.52 -5.49
C LEU A 2 5.87 15.73 -5.85
N LEU A 3 7.03 16.12 -5.31
CA LEU A 3 8.31 15.50 -5.63
C LEU A 3 8.36 14.01 -5.26
N ILE A 4 7.79 13.63 -4.12
CA ILE A 4 7.71 12.22 -3.66
C ILE A 4 6.84 11.39 -4.62
N MET A 5 5.72 11.94 -5.07
CA MET A 5 4.83 11.27 -6.03
C MET A 5 5.48 11.14 -7.40
N THR A 6 6.23 12.15 -7.85
CA THR A 6 7.02 12.08 -9.09
C THR A 6 8.04 10.95 -9.04
N PHE A 7 8.81 10.84 -7.95
CA PHE A 7 9.79 9.75 -7.82
C PHE A 7 9.11 8.36 -7.71
N ASN A 8 8.02 8.24 -6.96
CA ASN A 8 7.25 6.99 -6.91
C ASN A 8 6.74 6.57 -8.29
N PHE A 9 6.28 7.53 -9.11
CA PHE A 9 5.88 7.26 -10.49
C PHE A 9 7.04 6.72 -11.32
N PHE A 10 8.24 7.33 -11.24
CA PHE A 10 9.40 6.83 -11.97
C PHE A 10 9.82 5.43 -11.53
N VAL A 11 9.77 5.12 -10.23
CA VAL A 11 10.06 3.77 -9.72
C VAL A 11 9.06 2.77 -10.32
N GLY A 12 7.76 3.02 -10.19
CA GLY A 12 6.74 2.12 -10.76
C GLY A 12 6.80 2.01 -12.28
N PHE A 13 7.18 3.08 -12.98
CA PHE A 13 7.40 3.05 -14.42
C PHE A 13 8.58 2.15 -14.80
N VAL A 14 9.70 2.27 -14.09
CA VAL A 14 10.88 1.42 -14.30
C VAL A 14 10.56 -0.04 -13.98
N ASP A 15 9.80 -0.33 -12.92
CA ASP A 15 9.40 -1.69 -12.57
C ASP A 15 8.62 -2.37 -13.72
N ILE A 16 7.64 -1.66 -14.31
CA ILE A 16 6.87 -2.17 -15.44
C ILE A 16 7.74 -2.28 -16.70
N TYR A 17 8.62 -1.31 -16.95
CA TYR A 17 9.53 -1.32 -18.09
C TYR A 17 10.49 -2.52 -18.04
N VAL A 18 11.07 -2.79 -16.87
CA VAL A 18 11.98 -3.92 -16.66
C VAL A 18 11.24 -5.25 -16.77
N ALA A 19 10.02 -5.34 -16.25
CA ALA A 19 9.17 -6.51 -16.40
C ALA A 19 8.90 -6.88 -17.88
N GLY A 20 8.82 -5.87 -18.76
CA GLY A 20 8.67 -6.06 -20.21
C GLY A 20 9.84 -6.78 -20.88
N PHE A 21 11.06 -6.71 -20.32
CA PHE A 21 12.20 -7.48 -20.81
C PHE A 21 12.13 -8.97 -20.44
N ILE A 22 11.31 -9.34 -19.45
CA ILE A 22 11.14 -10.74 -19.03
C ILE A 22 10.10 -11.42 -19.92
N SER A 23 8.88 -10.88 -19.95
CA SER A 23 7.80 -11.31 -20.85
C SER A 23 6.60 -10.35 -20.78
N PRO A 24 5.74 -10.30 -21.82
CA PRO A 24 4.50 -9.53 -21.79
C PRO A 24 3.56 -9.92 -20.63
N GLU A 25 3.53 -11.19 -20.25
CA GLU A 25 2.73 -11.72 -19.15
C GLU A 25 3.20 -11.18 -17.79
N VAL A 26 4.52 -11.14 -17.56
CA VAL A 26 5.11 -10.58 -16.33
C VAL A 26 4.87 -9.08 -16.27
N GLN A 27 5.02 -8.36 -17.39
CA GLN A 27 4.73 -6.93 -17.46
C GLN A 27 3.27 -6.62 -17.09
N ALA A 28 2.32 -7.39 -17.62
CA ALA A 28 0.91 -7.25 -17.29
C ALA A 28 0.62 -7.56 -15.81
N ALA A 29 1.24 -8.63 -15.26
CA ALA A 29 1.12 -8.98 -13.85
C ALA A 29 1.61 -7.84 -12.94
N VAL A 30 2.81 -7.31 -13.21
CA VAL A 30 3.40 -6.22 -12.43
C VAL A 30 2.53 -4.97 -12.51
N GLY A 31 2.08 -4.58 -13.70
CA GLY A 31 1.22 -3.40 -13.87
C GLY A 31 -0.07 -3.48 -13.06
N PHE A 32 -0.72 -4.64 -13.05
CA PHE A 32 -1.97 -4.82 -12.30
C PHE A 32 -1.73 -4.92 -10.79
N VAL A 33 -0.72 -5.66 -10.35
CA VAL A 33 -0.37 -5.74 -8.91
C VAL A 33 0.01 -4.36 -8.37
N SER A 34 0.69 -3.53 -9.17
CA SER A 34 0.97 -2.14 -8.82
C SER A 34 -0.31 -1.31 -8.61
N LEU A 35 -1.37 -1.55 -9.38
CA LEU A 35 -2.66 -0.89 -9.17
C LEU A 35 -3.31 -1.32 -7.84
N LEU A 36 -3.24 -2.61 -7.51
CA LEU A 36 -3.70 -3.12 -6.21
C LEU A 36 -2.89 -2.51 -5.06
N TYR A 37 -1.57 -2.40 -5.22
CA TYR A 37 -0.70 -1.79 -4.23
C TYR A 37 -1.02 -0.30 -4.04
N PHE A 38 -1.34 0.40 -5.13
CA PHE A 38 -1.74 1.80 -5.09
C PHE A 38 -3.01 2.02 -4.26
N LEU A 39 -4.01 1.14 -4.37
CA LEU A 39 -5.21 1.19 -3.52
C LEU A 39 -4.86 1.09 -2.04
N VAL A 40 -3.90 0.24 -1.68
CA VAL A 40 -3.45 0.14 -0.30
C VAL A 40 -2.82 1.47 0.13
N ILE A 41 -1.86 2.02 -0.64
CA ILE A 41 -1.22 3.32 -0.37
C ILE A 41 -2.24 4.44 -0.11
N ILE A 42 -3.37 4.47 -0.82
CA ILE A 42 -4.43 5.46 -0.59
C ILE A 42 -4.96 5.38 0.86
N ILE A 43 -5.15 4.17 1.40
CA ILE A 43 -5.59 3.97 2.79
C ILE A 43 -4.56 4.51 3.78
N ALA A 44 -3.26 4.23 3.57
CA ALA A 44 -2.17 4.84 4.36
C ALA A 44 -2.27 6.37 4.38
N ASN A 45 -2.41 6.96 3.19
CA ASN A 45 -2.46 8.41 3.05
C ASN A 45 -3.69 8.99 3.75
N ALA A 46 -4.85 8.34 3.67
CA ALA A 46 -6.05 8.76 4.38
C ALA A 46 -5.83 8.79 5.90
N ILE A 47 -5.19 7.75 6.46
CA ILE A 47 -4.86 7.68 7.89
C ILE A 47 -3.86 8.79 8.27
N SER A 48 -2.83 8.98 7.45
CA SER A 48 -1.81 10.01 7.67
C SER A 48 -2.41 11.42 7.68
N VAL A 49 -3.21 11.77 6.67
CA VAL A 49 -3.88 13.07 6.57
C VAL A 49 -4.86 13.27 7.73
N GLY A 50 -5.65 12.25 8.10
CA GLY A 50 -6.55 12.31 9.24
C GLY A 50 -5.82 12.53 10.57
N THR A 51 -4.68 11.85 10.75
CA THR A 51 -3.82 11.99 11.93
C THR A 51 -3.27 13.41 12.05
N VAL A 52 -2.70 13.94 10.97
CA VAL A 52 -2.17 15.31 10.93
C VAL A 52 -3.27 16.33 11.25
N ALA A 53 -4.48 16.16 10.71
CA ALA A 53 -5.61 17.04 11.00
C ALA A 53 -6.02 17.04 12.48
N LEU A 54 -6.09 15.86 13.11
CA LEU A 54 -6.42 15.73 14.54
C LEU A 54 -5.32 16.32 15.44
N ILE A 55 -4.06 16.05 15.13
CA ILE A 55 -2.90 16.58 15.86
C ILE A 55 -2.87 18.12 15.73
N SER A 56 -3.02 18.64 14.52
CA SER A 56 -3.00 20.09 14.24
C SER A 56 -4.09 20.82 15.03
N ARG A 57 -5.29 20.23 15.13
CA ARG A 57 -6.38 20.76 15.95
C ARG A 57 -6.07 20.75 17.45
N ALA A 58 -5.47 19.67 17.96
CA ALA A 58 -5.11 19.59 19.38
C ALA A 58 -4.03 20.61 19.75
N ILE A 59 -3.00 20.74 18.91
CA ILE A 59 -1.94 21.75 19.07
C ILE A 59 -2.54 23.17 18.98
N GLY A 60 -3.41 23.43 18.01
CA GLY A 60 -4.09 24.73 17.86
C GLY A 60 -4.99 25.12 19.03
N ALA A 61 -5.45 24.13 19.82
CA ALA A 61 -6.22 24.35 21.05
C ALA A 61 -5.33 24.49 22.30
N GLY A 62 -4.00 24.42 22.18
CA GLY A 62 -3.05 24.46 23.29
C GLY A 62 -2.94 23.15 24.08
N ASP A 63 -3.61 22.08 23.65
CA ASP A 63 -3.66 20.79 24.36
C ASP A 63 -2.59 19.82 23.81
N LEU A 64 -1.36 20.03 24.27
CA LEU A 64 -0.21 19.20 23.90
C LEU A 64 -0.29 17.77 24.45
N THR A 65 -0.98 17.57 25.57
CA THR A 65 -1.20 16.23 26.12
C THR A 65 -2.08 15.41 25.19
N LYS A 66 -3.18 16.00 24.71
CA LYS A 66 -4.07 15.36 23.75
C LYS A 66 -3.40 15.12 22.40
N SER A 67 -2.55 16.03 21.91
CA SER A 67 -1.81 15.80 20.65
C SER A 67 -0.94 14.55 20.73
N MET A 68 -0.28 14.32 21.87
CA MET A 68 0.54 13.13 22.12
C MET A 68 -0.29 11.83 22.18
N VAL A 69 -1.45 11.88 22.83
CA VAL A 69 -2.39 10.74 22.89
C VAL A 69 -2.90 10.40 21.49
N VAL A 70 -3.30 11.40 20.71
CA VAL A 70 -3.76 11.23 19.33
C VAL A 70 -2.65 10.65 18.45
N ALA A 71 -1.42 11.12 18.57
CA ALA A 71 -0.29 10.59 17.82
C ALA A 71 -0.06 9.11 18.13
N ARG A 72 -0.05 8.73 19.42
CA ARG A 72 0.12 7.33 19.83
C ARG A 72 -1.03 6.45 19.36
N GLN A 73 -2.28 6.90 19.49
CA GLN A 73 -3.44 6.15 19.02
C GLN A 73 -3.43 5.97 17.50
N SER A 74 -3.05 7.01 16.77
CA SER A 74 -2.97 6.97 15.31
C SER A 74 -1.89 6.00 14.82
N LEU A 75 -0.76 5.94 15.53
CA LEU A 75 0.31 4.99 15.21
C LEU A 75 -0.12 3.54 15.47
N ILE A 76 -0.78 3.28 16.61
CA ILE A 76 -1.35 1.95 16.91
C ILE A 76 -2.41 1.57 15.87
N PHE A 77 -3.28 2.50 15.49
CA PHE A 77 -4.30 2.29 14.49
C PHE A 77 -3.69 2.00 13.10
N GLY A 78 -2.67 2.75 12.70
CA GLY A 78 -1.91 2.50 11.46
C GLY A 78 -1.30 1.11 11.43
N CYS A 79 -0.64 0.69 12.52
CA CYS A 79 -0.08 -0.66 12.64
C CYS A 79 -1.16 -1.74 12.56
N LEU A 80 -2.32 -1.53 13.20
CA LEU A 80 -3.44 -2.48 13.14
C LEU A 80 -3.99 -2.60 11.72
N VAL A 81 -4.20 -1.48 11.03
CA VAL A 81 -4.65 -1.48 9.63
C VAL A 81 -3.63 -2.16 8.72
N ALA A 82 -2.34 -1.86 8.89
CA ALA A 82 -1.26 -2.51 8.14
C ALA A 82 -1.25 -4.03 8.35
N ALA A 83 -1.40 -4.49 9.59
CA ALA A 83 -1.46 -5.92 9.91
C ALA A 83 -2.68 -6.59 9.27
N VAL A 84 -3.85 -5.94 9.31
CA VAL A 84 -5.07 -6.45 8.66
C VAL A 84 -4.91 -6.51 7.15
N LEU A 85 -4.39 -5.47 6.52
CA LEU A 85 -4.18 -5.43 5.05
C LEU A 85 -3.15 -6.47 4.60
N THR A 86 -2.06 -6.63 5.36
CA THR A 86 -1.05 -7.69 5.15
C THR A 86 -1.70 -9.08 5.23
N LEU A 87 -2.50 -9.33 6.27
CA LEU A 87 -3.19 -10.62 6.47
C LEU A 87 -4.15 -10.90 5.31
N VAL A 88 -4.99 -9.93 4.95
CA VAL A 88 -5.92 -10.05 3.83
C VAL A 88 -5.17 -10.30 2.53
N GLY A 89 -4.11 -9.54 2.26
CA GLY A 89 -3.30 -9.70 1.04
C GLY A 89 -2.63 -11.08 0.94
N VAL A 90 -2.12 -11.62 2.06
CA VAL A 90 -1.44 -12.94 2.07
C VAL A 90 -2.42 -14.10 1.96
N PHE A 91 -3.55 -14.06 2.68
CA PHE A 91 -4.49 -15.19 2.73
C PHE A 91 -5.54 -15.16 1.61
N LEU A 92 -5.92 -13.98 1.14
CA LEU A 92 -6.90 -13.80 0.06
C LEU A 92 -6.24 -13.42 -1.28
N SER A 93 -4.91 -13.52 -1.43
CA SER A 93 -4.23 -13.19 -2.70
C SER A 93 -4.90 -13.86 -3.90
N ARG A 94 -5.18 -15.16 -3.79
CA ARG A 94 -5.83 -15.95 -4.84
C ARG A 94 -7.23 -15.48 -5.17
N GLU A 95 -8.04 -15.18 -4.16
CA GLU A 95 -9.42 -14.66 -4.30
C GLU A 95 -9.41 -13.28 -4.95
N ILE A 96 -8.50 -12.39 -4.52
CA ILE A 96 -8.35 -11.03 -5.04
C ILE A 96 -7.98 -11.07 -6.53
N ILE A 97 -6.97 -11.86 -6.89
CA ILE A 97 -6.56 -12.02 -8.29
C ILE A 97 -7.67 -12.71 -9.10
N ALA A 98 -8.41 -13.65 -8.50
CA ALA A 98 -9.51 -14.31 -9.18
C ALA A 98 -10.67 -13.37 -9.50
N ALA A 99 -11.07 -12.56 -8.52
CA ALA A 99 -12.11 -11.53 -8.66
C ALA A 99 -11.71 -10.40 -9.62
N ALA A 100 -10.41 -10.10 -9.70
CA ALA A 100 -9.86 -9.14 -10.65
C ALA A 100 -9.95 -9.58 -12.12
N GLY A 101 -10.27 -10.85 -12.41
CA GLY A 101 -10.53 -11.33 -13.76
C GLY A 101 -9.28 -11.56 -14.61
N PHE A 102 -8.14 -11.86 -13.99
CA PHE A 102 -6.91 -12.15 -14.73
C PHE A 102 -7.04 -13.38 -15.64
N PRO A 103 -6.43 -13.35 -16.85
CA PRO A 103 -6.23 -14.53 -17.65
C PRO A 103 -5.45 -15.61 -16.88
N GLU A 104 -5.80 -16.89 -17.05
CA GLU A 104 -5.17 -17.98 -16.27
C GLU A 104 -3.64 -18.00 -16.37
N LYS A 105 -3.08 -17.68 -17.54
CA LYS A 105 -1.63 -17.61 -17.77
C LYS A 105 -0.90 -16.58 -16.91
N ILE A 106 -1.59 -15.53 -16.47
CA ILE A 106 -1.02 -14.41 -15.69
C ILE A 106 -1.35 -14.58 -14.20
N ARG A 107 -2.38 -15.36 -13.88
CA ARG A 107 -2.93 -15.53 -12.54
C ARG A 107 -1.88 -16.02 -11.54
N GLU A 108 -1.10 -17.04 -11.91
CA GLU A 108 -0.06 -17.61 -11.04
C GLU A 108 1.04 -16.58 -10.74
N ILE A 109 1.50 -15.86 -11.76
CA ILE A 109 2.55 -14.83 -11.62
C ILE A 109 2.04 -13.70 -10.71
N ALA A 110 0.82 -13.22 -10.95
CA ALA A 110 0.20 -12.15 -10.18
C ALA A 110 -0.07 -12.56 -8.73
N GLU A 111 -0.46 -13.81 -8.48
CA GLU A 111 -0.67 -14.34 -7.12
C GLU A 111 0.64 -14.36 -6.33
N VAL A 112 1.73 -14.85 -6.93
CA VAL A 112 3.06 -14.86 -6.30
C VAL A 112 3.51 -13.44 -6.00
N LEU A 113 3.42 -12.54 -6.98
CA LEU A 113 3.75 -11.13 -6.81
C LEU A 113 2.94 -10.48 -5.69
N LEU A 114 1.61 -10.62 -5.72
CA LEU A 114 0.74 -10.03 -4.71
C LEU A 114 1.06 -10.56 -3.31
N ARG A 115 1.37 -11.85 -3.17
CA ARG A 115 1.73 -12.43 -1.88
C ARG A 115 3.06 -11.87 -1.34
N ILE A 116 4.06 -11.71 -2.21
CA ILE A 116 5.34 -11.09 -1.85
C ILE A 116 5.14 -9.62 -1.44
N PHE A 117 4.39 -8.86 -2.24
CA PHE A 117 4.05 -7.47 -1.93
C PHE A 117 3.25 -7.33 -0.64
N SER A 118 2.36 -8.28 -0.35
CA SER A 118 1.55 -8.29 0.88
C SER A 118 2.39 -8.49 2.12
N ILE A 119 3.48 -9.26 2.06
CA ILE A 119 4.42 -9.39 3.17
C ILE A 119 5.22 -8.09 3.34
N ALA A 120 5.64 -7.47 2.23
CA ALA A 120 6.36 -6.20 2.24
C ALA A 120 5.51 -5.04 2.76
N LEU A 121 4.18 -5.09 2.57
CA LEU A 121 3.21 -4.09 3.02
C LEU A 121 3.30 -3.81 4.52
N GLY A 122 3.38 -4.86 5.34
CA GLY A 122 3.49 -4.70 6.79
C GLY A 122 4.73 -3.89 7.20
N ALA A 123 5.87 -4.12 6.54
CA ALA A 123 7.08 -3.34 6.78
C ALA A 123 6.97 -1.91 6.23
N ASN A 124 6.37 -1.73 5.04
CA ASN A 124 6.24 -0.43 4.37
C ASN A 124 5.37 0.59 5.14
N TYR A 125 4.47 0.12 6.00
CA TYR A 125 3.59 0.97 6.81
C TYR A 125 4.14 1.30 8.20
N ILE A 126 5.11 0.51 8.68
CA ILE A 126 5.71 0.67 10.00
C ILE A 126 6.98 1.52 9.95
N LEU A 127 7.69 1.49 8.81
CA LEU A 127 8.88 2.31 8.50
C LEU A 127 8.51 3.60 7.78
#